data_AF-A0AA97CTJ9-F1
#
_entry.id   AF-A0AA97CTJ9-F1
#
_cell.length_a   1.000
_cell.length_b   1.000
_cell.length_c   1.000
_cell.angle_alpha   90.00
_cell.angle_beta   90.00
_cell.angle_gamma   90.00
#
_symmetry.space_group_name_H-M   'P 1'
#
loop_
_entity.id
_entity.type
_entity.pdbx_description
1 polymer ?
#
loop_
_entity_poly.entity_id
_entity_poly.type
_entity_poly.pdbx_seq_one_letter_code
_entity_poly.pdbx_strand_id
1 'polypeptide(L)'
;MTGLSPYRASDRSDIGAFVARARRADDAGVLRLHERADARVGLWVRTGFDVLATRSVFGTVTPNDVVADANAMATSLAAGDNVIDVGTMPTIAWQGALPGTTGFVHVDDVPARDVIGLARRGADVARDESGAMGMVSSLLDQKVLSVSGADEAVDVSMRAVFALTSMGFVRDSAGHEITGDSPLDAIAPEEPVRVRASAAWLRLDARFGSVFQRRSVLSLNVG
;
A
#
# COMPACT_ATOMS: atom_id res chain seq x y z
N MET A 1 13.32 -13.79 20.86
CA MET A 1 14.01 -13.17 19.71
C MET A 1 12.94 -12.46 18.90
N THR A 2 13.10 -11.16 18.67
CA THR A 2 12.15 -10.40 17.84
C THR A 2 12.48 -10.67 16.38
N GLY A 3 11.52 -11.07 15.56
CA GLY A 3 11.83 -11.42 14.17
C GLY A 3 10.67 -12.00 13.39
N LEU A 4 10.82 -11.96 12.07
CA LEU A 4 9.88 -12.46 11.07
C LEU A 4 10.42 -13.74 10.43
N SER A 5 9.65 -14.82 10.50
CA SER A 5 9.98 -16.11 9.89
C SER A 5 9.07 -16.38 8.68
N PRO A 6 9.55 -16.19 7.43
CA PRO A 6 8.77 -16.53 6.24
C PRO A 6 8.68 -18.05 6.06
N TYR A 7 7.55 -18.55 5.55
CA TYR A 7 7.38 -19.99 5.32
C TYR A 7 8.05 -20.51 4.05
N ARG A 8 8.23 -19.67 3.04
CA ARG A 8 8.86 -20.05 1.75
C ARG A 8 9.86 -19.00 1.29
N ALA A 9 10.73 -19.40 0.36
CA ALA A 9 11.65 -18.48 -0.31
C ALA A 9 10.90 -17.35 -1.05
N SER A 10 9.75 -17.64 -1.65
CA SER A 10 8.90 -16.62 -2.28
C SER A 10 8.36 -15.60 -1.26
N ASP A 11 7.95 -16.05 -0.07
CA ASP A 11 7.51 -15.15 1.01
C ASP A 11 8.66 -14.23 1.45
N ARG A 12 9.89 -14.75 1.52
CA ARG A 12 11.10 -13.93 1.77
C ARG A 12 11.34 -12.90 0.67
N SER A 13 11.29 -13.31 -0.60
CA SER A 13 11.44 -12.39 -1.74
C SER A 13 10.39 -11.28 -1.72
N ASP A 14 9.16 -11.64 -1.37
CA ASP A 14 8.04 -10.70 -1.24
C ASP A 14 8.22 -9.70 -0.11
N ILE A 15 8.73 -10.15 1.05
CA ILE A 15 9.12 -9.27 2.16
C ILE A 15 10.21 -8.31 1.69
N GLY A 16 11.25 -8.80 1.03
CA GLY A 16 12.35 -7.95 0.53
C GLY A 16 11.88 -6.91 -0.46
N ALA A 17 11.01 -7.28 -1.40
CA ALA A 17 10.41 -6.34 -2.34
C ALA A 17 9.58 -5.26 -1.59
N PHE A 18 8.78 -5.65 -0.60
CA PHE A 18 7.98 -4.70 0.18
C PHE A 18 8.84 -3.75 1.02
N VAL A 19 9.85 -4.26 1.73
CA VAL A 19 10.79 -3.47 2.54
C VAL A 19 11.55 -2.46 1.67
N ALA A 20 12.02 -2.87 0.50
CA ALA A 20 12.71 -1.97 -0.44
C ALA A 20 11.81 -0.84 -0.98
N ARG A 21 10.49 -1.07 -1.04
CA ARG A 21 9.49 -0.05 -1.41
C ARG A 21 9.14 0.85 -0.24
N ALA A 22 8.93 0.28 0.95
CA ALA A 22 8.64 1.01 2.16
C ALA A 22 9.74 2.04 2.48
N ARG A 23 11.01 1.66 2.36
CA ARG A 23 12.17 2.57 2.56
C ARG A 23 12.22 3.76 1.60
N ARG A 24 11.51 3.68 0.47
CA ARG A 24 11.38 4.80 -0.49
C ARG A 24 10.10 5.60 -0.28
N ALA A 25 9.12 5.03 0.40
CA ALA A 25 7.83 5.66 0.65
C ALA A 25 7.81 6.46 1.96
N ASP A 26 8.69 6.14 2.90
CA ASP A 26 8.87 6.80 4.19
C ASP A 26 10.36 6.79 4.59
N ASP A 27 10.96 7.98 4.70
CA ASP A 27 12.36 8.15 5.10
C ASP A 27 12.62 7.71 6.55
N ALA A 28 11.59 7.72 7.41
CA ALA A 28 11.72 7.21 8.78
C ALA A 28 11.84 5.68 8.83
N GLY A 29 11.49 4.98 7.74
CA GLY A 29 11.62 3.53 7.62
C GLY A 29 10.75 2.76 8.61
N VAL A 30 9.65 3.34 9.08
CA VAL A 30 8.81 2.72 10.12
C VAL A 30 7.84 1.73 9.48
N LEU A 31 7.91 0.48 9.91
CA LEU A 31 6.97 -0.58 9.56
C LEU A 31 6.17 -1.01 10.78
N ARG A 32 4.98 -1.54 10.55
CA ARG A 32 4.26 -2.33 11.57
C ARG A 32 3.95 -3.71 11.00
N LEU A 33 4.39 -4.74 11.70
CA LEU A 33 4.11 -6.13 11.35
C LEU A 33 3.05 -6.64 12.30
N HIS A 34 1.99 -7.24 11.75
CA HIS A 34 0.91 -7.81 12.53
C HIS A 34 0.58 -9.21 12.03
N GLU A 35 0.72 -10.20 12.90
CA GLU A 35 0.31 -11.56 12.64
C GLU A 35 -1.21 -11.64 12.52
N ARG A 36 -1.68 -12.46 11.59
CA ARG A 36 -3.10 -12.67 11.28
C ARG A 36 -3.47 -14.12 11.58
N ALA A 37 -4.74 -14.34 11.88
CA ALA A 37 -5.27 -15.67 12.17
C ALA A 37 -5.16 -16.67 10.98
N ASP A 38 -4.91 -16.19 9.76
CA ASP A 38 -4.79 -16.99 8.53
C ASP A 38 -3.34 -17.41 8.22
N ALA A 39 -2.49 -17.51 9.24
CA ALA A 39 -1.07 -17.87 9.14
C ALA A 39 -0.27 -16.93 8.21
N ARG A 40 -0.64 -15.66 8.23
CA ARG A 40 0.03 -14.60 7.48
C ARG A 40 0.50 -13.50 8.42
N VAL A 41 1.52 -12.79 7.98
CA VAL A 41 1.94 -11.52 8.59
C VAL A 41 1.62 -10.40 7.62
N GLY A 42 0.86 -9.41 8.07
CA GLY A 42 0.68 -8.15 7.36
C GLY A 42 1.83 -7.22 7.66
N LEU A 43 2.59 -6.82 6.63
CA LEU A 43 3.58 -5.76 6.70
C LEU A 43 2.88 -4.46 6.32
N TRP A 44 2.96 -3.44 7.17
CA TRP A 44 2.29 -2.16 6.99
C TRP A 44 3.29 -1.02 6.98
N VAL A 45 3.10 -0.07 6.05
CA VAL A 45 3.83 1.19 6.00
C VAL A 45 2.84 2.34 5.87
N ARG A 46 3.15 3.47 6.49
CA ARG A 46 2.48 4.74 6.18
C ARG A 46 3.27 5.41 5.06
N THR A 47 2.64 5.58 3.91
CA THR A 47 3.28 6.28 2.80
C THR A 47 3.30 7.79 3.05
N GLY A 48 4.20 8.52 2.38
CA GLY A 48 4.20 9.99 2.35
C GLY A 48 2.93 10.63 1.78
N PHE A 49 1.95 9.85 1.31
CA PHE A 49 0.67 10.32 0.80
C PHE A 49 -0.46 10.33 1.86
N ASP A 50 -0.16 10.03 3.13
CA ASP A 50 -1.15 9.77 4.19
C ASP A 50 -2.09 8.60 3.87
N VAL A 51 -1.52 7.58 3.23
CA VAL A 51 -2.18 6.33 2.88
C VAL A 51 -1.39 5.18 3.49
N LEU A 52 -2.09 4.23 4.10
CA LEU A 52 -1.45 3.00 4.57
C LEU A 52 -1.32 2.04 3.40
N ALA A 53 -0.16 1.38 3.26
CA ALA A 53 0.03 0.30 2.33
C ALA A 53 0.36 -0.99 3.08
N THR A 54 -0.12 -2.12 2.57
CA THR A 54 0.18 -3.42 3.15
C THR A 54 0.39 -4.51 2.12
N ARG A 55 1.24 -5.46 2.49
CA ARG A 55 1.35 -6.77 1.85
C ARG A 55 1.27 -7.83 2.93
N SER A 56 0.58 -8.94 2.63
CA SER A 56 0.52 -10.10 3.52
C SER A 56 1.28 -11.27 2.93
N VAL A 57 2.18 -11.86 3.72
CA VAL A 57 3.01 -13.02 3.36
C VAL A 57 2.75 -14.17 4.32
N PHE A 58 3.02 -15.41 3.91
CA PHE A 58 2.93 -16.54 4.84
C PHE A 58 4.15 -16.57 5.75
N GLY A 59 3.91 -16.66 7.05
CA GLY A 59 4.95 -16.57 8.06
C GLY A 59 4.41 -16.33 9.46
N THR A 60 5.33 -16.18 10.41
CA THR A 60 5.05 -15.77 11.79
C THR A 60 5.96 -14.61 12.19
N VAL A 61 5.49 -13.76 13.10
CA VAL A 61 6.31 -12.67 13.66
C VAL A 61 6.23 -12.71 15.17
N THR A 62 7.38 -12.56 15.85
CA THR A 62 7.43 -12.48 17.31
C THR A 62 7.97 -11.10 17.71
N PRO A 63 7.27 -10.34 18.58
CA PRO A 63 5.89 -10.55 19.02
C PRO A 63 4.89 -10.42 17.84
N ASN A 64 3.64 -10.85 18.05
CA ASN A 64 2.61 -10.91 17.00
C ASN A 64 2.15 -9.51 16.50
N ASP A 65 2.56 -8.44 17.15
CA ASP A 65 2.41 -7.05 16.72
C ASP A 65 3.69 -6.28 17.08
N VAL A 66 4.41 -5.81 16.09
CA VAL A 66 5.72 -5.15 16.28
C VAL A 66 5.87 -3.95 15.36
N VAL A 67 6.34 -2.84 15.93
CA VAL A 67 6.84 -1.70 15.16
C VAL A 67 8.30 -1.97 14.83
N ALA A 68 8.61 -2.03 13.53
CA ALA A 68 9.84 -2.53 12.97
C ALA A 68 10.61 -1.43 12.23
N ASP A 69 11.92 -1.64 12.09
CA ASP A 69 12.83 -0.81 11.30
C ASP A 69 13.07 -1.46 9.92
N ALA A 70 12.64 -0.78 8.86
CA ALA A 70 12.83 -1.26 7.49
C ALA A 70 14.31 -1.38 7.09
N ASN A 71 15.22 -0.59 7.67
CA ASN A 71 16.66 -0.68 7.40
C ASN A 71 17.28 -1.91 8.07
N ALA A 72 16.87 -2.23 9.31
CA ALA A 72 17.28 -3.46 9.98
C ALA A 72 16.79 -4.70 9.22
N MET A 73 15.51 -4.69 8.81
CA MET A 73 14.96 -5.75 7.96
C MET A 73 15.72 -5.91 6.65
N ALA A 74 16.02 -4.81 5.95
CA ALA A 74 16.78 -4.85 4.70
C ALA A 74 18.18 -5.44 4.90
N THR A 75 18.85 -5.10 5.99
CA THR A 75 20.18 -5.62 6.34
C THR A 75 20.12 -7.13 6.60
N SER A 76 19.17 -7.59 7.41
CA SER A 76 18.99 -9.01 7.73
C SER A 76 18.61 -9.85 6.50
N LEU A 77 17.74 -9.31 5.64
CA LEU A 77 17.41 -9.92 4.35
C LEU A 77 18.63 -10.09 3.44
N ALA A 78 19.49 -9.07 3.36
CA ALA A 78 20.71 -9.11 2.55
C ALA A 78 21.76 -10.07 3.12
N ALA A 79 21.83 -10.21 4.44
CA ALA A 79 22.68 -11.19 5.12
C ALA A 79 22.19 -12.64 4.91
N GLY A 80 20.92 -12.83 4.51
CA GLY A 80 20.34 -14.16 4.30
C GLY A 80 19.93 -14.84 5.60
N ASP A 81 19.68 -14.09 6.68
CA ASP A 81 19.34 -14.64 7.99
C ASP A 81 18.06 -15.47 7.93
N ASN A 82 18.05 -16.66 8.54
CA ASN A 82 16.89 -17.56 8.54
C ASN A 82 15.65 -16.91 9.15
N VAL A 83 15.82 -16.21 10.27
CA VAL A 83 14.80 -15.34 10.85
C VAL A 83 15.20 -13.91 10.53
N ILE A 84 14.31 -13.16 9.89
CA ILE A 84 14.57 -11.76 9.52
C ILE A 84 14.47 -10.93 10.79
N ASP A 85 15.58 -10.27 11.16
CA ASP A 85 15.56 -9.27 12.21
C ASP A 85 14.67 -8.10 11.79
N VAL A 86 13.68 -7.77 12.64
CA VAL A 86 12.74 -6.67 12.40
C VAL A 86 13.21 -5.35 13.02
N GLY A 87 14.36 -5.35 13.69
CA GLY A 87 14.87 -4.22 14.42
C GLY A 87 14.03 -3.88 15.65
N THR A 88 14.35 -2.75 16.29
CA THR A 88 13.59 -2.23 17.43
C THR A 88 13.31 -0.76 17.22
N MET A 89 12.02 -0.43 17.09
CA MET A 89 11.53 0.95 17.06
C MET A 89 10.65 1.19 18.29
N PRO A 90 10.61 2.41 18.84
CA PRO A 90 9.67 2.72 19.90
C PRO A 90 8.25 2.63 19.35
N THR A 91 7.30 2.11 20.13
CA THR A 91 5.90 1.93 19.67
C THR A 91 5.25 3.24 19.22
N ILE A 92 5.68 4.37 19.79
CA ILE A 92 5.24 5.73 19.42
C ILE A 92 5.64 6.13 17.99
N ALA A 93 6.60 5.45 17.37
CA ALA A 93 6.96 5.69 15.96
C ALA A 93 5.79 5.36 15.02
N TRP A 94 4.88 4.46 15.42
CA TRP A 94 3.65 4.19 14.68
C TRP A 94 2.48 5.01 15.23
N GLN A 95 1.86 5.80 14.37
CA GLN A 95 0.67 6.58 14.70
C GLN A 95 -0.58 6.01 14.02
N GLY A 96 -1.70 5.99 14.74
CA GLY A 96 -3.01 5.58 14.22
C GLY A 96 -3.26 4.07 14.17
N ALA A 97 -4.55 3.70 14.11
CA ALA A 97 -5.00 2.31 14.06
C ALA A 97 -4.82 1.70 12.67
N LEU A 98 -4.53 0.39 12.64
CA LEU A 98 -4.67 -0.41 11.42
C LEU A 98 -6.16 -0.59 11.08
N PRO A 99 -6.53 -0.70 9.79
CA PRO A 99 -7.88 -1.07 9.39
C PRO A 99 -8.28 -2.43 9.96
N GLY A 100 -9.57 -2.60 10.31
CA GLY A 100 -10.11 -3.90 10.70
C GLY A 100 -10.07 -4.92 9.55
N THR A 101 -10.15 -6.20 9.87
CA THR A 101 -10.13 -7.29 8.87
C THR A 101 -11.49 -7.55 8.22
N THR A 102 -12.57 -7.03 8.80
CA THR A 102 -13.97 -7.20 8.37
C THR A 102 -14.65 -5.85 8.15
N GLY A 103 -15.89 -5.86 7.65
CA GLY A 103 -16.70 -4.66 7.45
C GLY A 103 -16.43 -3.90 6.15
N PHE A 104 -15.61 -4.46 5.26
CA PHE A 104 -15.45 -3.95 3.90
C PHE A 104 -16.49 -4.58 2.96
N VAL A 105 -17.25 -3.75 2.27
CA VAL A 105 -18.06 -4.15 1.13
C VAL A 105 -17.25 -3.98 -0.15
N HIS A 106 -17.49 -4.85 -1.12
CA HIS A 106 -16.96 -4.68 -2.46
C HIS A 106 -17.83 -3.69 -3.23
N VAL A 107 -17.21 -2.64 -3.78
CA VAL A 107 -17.91 -1.62 -4.56
C VAL A 107 -17.86 -2.01 -6.03
N ASP A 108 -16.66 -2.10 -6.62
CA ASP A 108 -16.45 -2.53 -8.01
C ASP A 108 -14.97 -2.90 -8.25
N ASP A 109 -14.67 -3.51 -9.39
CA ASP A 109 -13.31 -3.77 -9.89
C ASP A 109 -12.98 -2.78 -11.02
N VAL A 110 -11.86 -2.06 -10.91
CA VAL A 110 -11.40 -1.13 -11.96
C VAL A 110 -10.14 -1.66 -12.66
N PRO A 111 -9.94 -1.42 -13.97
CA PRO A 111 -8.77 -1.93 -14.66
C PRO A 111 -7.47 -1.34 -14.09
N ALA A 112 -6.50 -2.19 -13.77
CA ALA A 112 -5.22 -1.76 -13.20
C ALA A 112 -4.48 -0.77 -14.10
N ARG A 113 -4.56 -0.96 -15.43
CA ARG A 113 -3.95 -0.05 -16.40
C ARG A 113 -4.48 1.38 -16.33
N ASP A 114 -5.75 1.56 -15.96
CA ASP A 114 -6.36 2.88 -15.82
C ASP A 114 -5.84 3.58 -14.56
N VAL A 115 -5.66 2.81 -13.47
CA VAL A 115 -5.03 3.29 -12.23
C VAL A 115 -3.57 3.70 -12.46
N ILE A 116 -2.79 2.90 -13.20
CA ILE A 116 -1.42 3.26 -13.59
C ILE A 116 -1.42 4.50 -14.51
N GLY A 117 -2.34 4.56 -15.47
CA GLY A 117 -2.48 5.72 -16.36
C GLY A 117 -2.80 7.01 -15.60
N LEU A 118 -3.68 6.94 -14.59
CA LEU A 118 -3.97 8.06 -13.69
C LEU A 118 -2.73 8.49 -12.90
N ALA A 119 -1.99 7.53 -12.35
CA ALA A 119 -0.75 7.83 -11.61
C ALA A 119 0.27 8.56 -12.50
N ARG A 120 0.45 8.14 -13.76
CA ARG A 120 1.38 8.79 -14.69
C ARG A 120 0.98 10.22 -15.01
N ARG A 121 -0.28 10.42 -15.43
CA ARG A 121 -0.81 11.76 -15.71
C ARG A 121 -0.69 12.67 -14.49
N GLY A 122 -1.00 12.15 -13.30
CA GLY A 122 -0.83 12.90 -12.06
C GLY A 122 0.63 13.24 -11.77
N ALA A 123 1.57 12.34 -12.05
CA ALA A 123 3.00 12.61 -11.88
C ALA A 123 3.51 13.65 -12.90
N ASP A 124 2.98 13.66 -14.12
CA ASP A 124 3.29 14.66 -15.14
C ASP A 124 2.79 16.04 -14.70
N VAL A 125 1.52 16.15 -14.31
CA VAL A 125 0.94 17.37 -13.72
C VAL A 125 1.74 17.83 -12.50
N ALA A 126 2.08 16.89 -11.61
CA ALA A 126 2.90 17.21 -10.45
C ALA A 126 4.23 17.84 -10.84
N ARG A 127 4.96 17.29 -11.83
CA ARG A 127 6.26 17.85 -12.26
C ARG A 127 6.12 19.24 -12.88
N ASP A 128 5.05 19.48 -13.62
CA ASP A 128 4.78 20.76 -14.26
C ASP A 128 4.34 21.84 -13.26
N GLU A 129 3.60 21.46 -12.21
CA GLU A 129 3.07 22.35 -11.18
C GLU A 129 3.97 22.47 -9.93
N SER A 130 4.82 21.48 -9.67
CA SER A 130 5.74 21.49 -8.53
C SER A 130 6.93 22.41 -8.83
N GLY A 131 6.83 23.66 -8.40
CA GLY A 131 8.00 24.48 -8.12
C GLY A 131 8.83 23.88 -6.97
N ALA A 132 9.75 24.67 -6.40
CA ALA A 132 10.70 24.24 -5.36
C ALA A 132 10.11 23.66 -4.05
N MET A 133 8.78 23.50 -3.92
CA MET A 133 8.07 23.19 -2.68
C MET A 133 7.42 21.78 -2.63
N GLY A 134 7.68 20.91 -3.62
CA GLY A 134 7.09 19.56 -3.66
C GLY A 134 5.66 19.52 -4.19
N MET A 135 5.06 18.33 -4.27
CA MET A 135 3.70 18.14 -4.82
C MET A 135 2.66 18.95 -4.05
N VAL A 136 1.83 19.70 -4.79
CA VAL A 136 0.77 20.54 -4.21
C VAL A 136 -0.29 19.66 -3.55
N SER A 137 -0.69 19.98 -2.32
CA SER A 137 -1.70 19.20 -1.57
C SER A 137 -3.04 19.08 -2.31
N SER A 138 -3.42 20.10 -3.08
CA SER A 138 -4.65 20.11 -3.90
C SER A 138 -4.69 19.00 -4.94
N LEU A 139 -3.55 18.69 -5.60
CA LEU A 139 -3.46 17.59 -6.55
C LEU A 139 -3.63 16.25 -5.83
N LEU A 140 -2.99 16.10 -4.66
CA LEU A 140 -3.08 14.88 -3.86
C LEU A 140 -4.51 14.61 -3.38
N ASP A 141 -5.22 15.66 -2.98
CA ASP A 141 -6.60 15.58 -2.50
C ASP A 141 -7.63 15.46 -3.64
N GLN A 142 -7.20 15.57 -4.90
CA GLN A 142 -8.08 15.42 -6.05
C GLN A 142 -8.69 14.03 -6.09
N LYS A 143 -10.02 13.99 -6.23
CA LYS A 143 -10.80 12.79 -6.52
C LYS A 143 -10.69 12.50 -8.01
N VAL A 144 -10.07 11.38 -8.36
CA VAL A 144 -9.69 11.07 -9.76
C VAL A 144 -10.44 9.89 -10.34
N LEU A 145 -11.16 9.15 -9.51
CA LEU A 145 -12.02 8.06 -9.92
C LEU A 145 -13.19 7.99 -8.94
N SER A 146 -14.40 8.08 -9.47
CA SER A 146 -15.63 7.81 -8.71
C SER A 146 -16.11 6.41 -9.08
N VAL A 147 -16.28 5.56 -8.08
CA VAL A 147 -16.62 4.15 -8.24
C VAL A 147 -17.90 3.88 -7.48
N SER A 148 -18.90 3.30 -8.16
CA SER A 148 -20.20 3.00 -7.56
C SER A 148 -20.63 1.57 -7.83
N GLY A 149 -21.15 0.92 -6.81
CA GLY A 149 -21.64 -0.45 -6.85
C GLY A 149 -22.06 -0.92 -5.46
N ALA A 150 -22.93 -1.93 -5.39
CA ALA A 150 -23.51 -2.44 -4.15
C ALA A 150 -24.09 -1.34 -3.22
N ASP A 151 -24.82 -0.38 -3.81
CA ASP A 151 -25.42 0.79 -3.12
C ASP A 151 -24.41 1.72 -2.40
N GLU A 152 -23.12 1.56 -2.66
CA GLU A 152 -22.06 2.48 -2.22
C GLU A 152 -21.49 3.27 -3.41
N ALA A 153 -21.06 4.49 -3.12
CA ALA A 153 -20.29 5.31 -4.03
C ALA A 153 -19.07 5.87 -3.27
N VAL A 154 -17.89 5.67 -3.83
CA VAL A 154 -16.63 6.11 -3.24
C VAL A 154 -15.76 6.83 -4.24
N ASP A 155 -15.08 7.87 -3.76
CA ASP A 155 -14.08 8.59 -4.54
C ASP A 155 -12.69 8.11 -4.16
N VAL A 156 -11.91 7.74 -5.16
CA VAL A 156 -10.49 7.42 -5.02
C VAL A 156 -9.67 8.67 -5.29
N SER A 157 -8.82 9.03 -4.32
CA SER A 157 -7.94 10.20 -4.44
C SER A 157 -6.64 9.88 -5.17
N MET A 158 -5.95 10.92 -5.64
CA MET A 158 -4.58 10.78 -6.16
C MET A 158 -3.62 10.20 -5.12
N ARG A 159 -3.81 10.47 -3.82
CA ARG A 159 -2.99 9.85 -2.75
C ARG A 159 -3.05 8.32 -2.81
N ALA A 160 -4.25 7.76 -2.93
CA ALA A 160 -4.43 6.31 -2.98
C ALA A 160 -3.82 5.71 -4.26
N VAL A 161 -3.98 6.40 -5.40
CA VAL A 161 -3.38 6.01 -6.68
C VAL A 161 -1.85 6.03 -6.61
N PHE A 162 -1.25 7.12 -6.12
CA PHE A 162 0.21 7.21 -5.96
C PHE A 162 0.77 6.23 -4.94
N ALA A 163 0.06 5.98 -3.83
CA ALA A 163 0.48 4.98 -2.86
C ALA A 163 0.46 3.56 -3.47
N LEU A 164 -0.60 3.18 -4.19
CA LEU A 164 -0.71 1.85 -4.80
C LEU A 164 0.42 1.61 -5.83
N THR A 165 0.69 2.62 -6.66
CA THR A 165 1.70 2.56 -7.72
C THR A 165 3.13 2.61 -7.17
N SER A 166 3.42 3.50 -6.22
CA SER A 166 4.75 3.62 -5.59
C SER A 166 5.16 2.34 -4.86
N MET A 167 4.20 1.60 -4.29
CA MET A 167 4.43 0.30 -3.66
C MET A 167 4.58 -0.85 -4.66
N GLY A 168 4.30 -0.64 -5.95
CA GLY A 168 4.53 -1.62 -7.01
C GLY A 168 3.64 -2.85 -6.89
N PHE A 169 2.38 -2.65 -6.49
CA PHE A 169 1.44 -3.76 -6.33
C PHE A 169 0.79 -4.22 -7.63
N VAL A 170 0.97 -3.47 -8.72
CA VAL A 170 0.59 -3.84 -10.08
C VAL A 170 1.84 -4.28 -10.85
N ARG A 171 1.71 -5.33 -11.65
CA ARG A 171 2.76 -5.87 -12.52
C ARG A 171 2.23 -6.00 -13.95
N ASP A 172 3.14 -6.17 -14.90
CA ASP A 172 2.74 -6.56 -16.25
C ASP A 172 2.23 -8.02 -16.27
N SER A 173 1.73 -8.44 -17.43
CA SER A 173 1.24 -9.80 -17.66
C SER A 173 2.29 -10.90 -17.46
N ALA A 174 3.58 -10.58 -17.57
CA ALA A 174 4.71 -11.48 -17.31
C ALA A 174 5.21 -11.42 -15.84
N GLY A 175 4.59 -10.58 -14.99
CA GLY A 175 4.96 -10.42 -13.59
C GLY A 175 6.09 -9.41 -13.34
N HIS A 176 6.56 -8.69 -14.35
CA HIS A 176 7.58 -7.66 -14.19
C HIS A 176 7.03 -6.38 -13.60
N GLU A 177 7.95 -5.58 -13.05
CA GLU A 177 7.64 -4.25 -12.54
C GLU A 177 7.14 -3.30 -13.62
N ILE A 178 6.05 -2.59 -13.31
CA ILE A 178 5.65 -1.41 -14.07
C ILE A 178 6.47 -0.21 -13.60
N THR A 179 7.22 0.39 -14.52
CA THR A 179 7.98 1.63 -14.32
C THR A 179 7.25 2.81 -14.96
N GLY A 180 7.84 4.02 -14.93
CA GLY A 180 7.29 5.19 -15.61
C GLY A 180 7.13 4.99 -17.12
N ASP A 181 8.02 4.20 -17.73
CA ASP A 181 8.13 4.05 -19.18
C ASP A 181 7.53 2.74 -19.72
N SER A 182 7.13 1.81 -18.84
CA SER A 182 6.50 0.54 -19.27
C SER A 182 5.24 0.83 -20.12
N PRO A 183 4.98 0.11 -21.21
CA PRO A 183 3.76 0.36 -21.97
C PRO A 183 2.54 -0.15 -21.17
N LEU A 184 1.45 0.64 -21.14
CA LEU A 184 0.28 0.34 -20.30
C LEU A 184 -0.46 -0.93 -20.75
N ASP A 185 -0.36 -1.28 -22.02
CA ASP A 185 -0.93 -2.49 -22.62
C ASP A 185 -0.15 -3.77 -22.28
N ALA A 186 1.04 -3.66 -21.66
CA ALA A 186 1.72 -4.81 -21.06
C ALA A 186 0.98 -5.33 -19.80
N ILE A 187 0.18 -4.47 -19.16
CA ILE A 187 -0.71 -4.87 -18.07
C ILE A 187 -1.91 -5.59 -18.68
N ALA A 188 -2.21 -6.79 -18.17
CA ALA A 188 -3.30 -7.60 -18.70
C ALA A 188 -4.63 -6.83 -18.68
N PRO A 189 -5.43 -6.89 -19.76
CA PRO A 189 -6.67 -6.13 -19.87
C PRO A 189 -7.64 -6.28 -18.71
N GLU A 190 -7.67 -7.48 -18.15
CA GLU A 190 -8.53 -7.96 -17.09
C GLU A 190 -7.90 -7.90 -15.69
N GLU A 191 -6.65 -7.42 -15.54
CA GLU A 191 -5.99 -7.29 -14.24
C GLU A 191 -6.77 -6.25 -13.39
N PRO A 192 -7.44 -6.67 -12.30
CA PRO A 192 -8.33 -5.79 -11.56
C PRO A 192 -7.61 -5.12 -10.39
N VAL A 193 -7.98 -3.86 -10.12
CA VAL A 193 -7.82 -3.23 -8.81
C VAL A 193 -9.18 -3.20 -8.15
N ARG A 194 -9.36 -4.01 -7.11
CA ARG A 194 -10.66 -4.10 -6.43
C ARG A 194 -10.85 -2.94 -5.50
N VAL A 195 -11.99 -2.26 -5.63
CA VAL A 195 -12.37 -1.14 -4.78
C VAL A 195 -13.30 -1.66 -3.70
N ARG A 196 -12.93 -1.41 -2.45
CA ARG A 196 -13.69 -1.82 -1.27
C ARG A 196 -13.84 -0.66 -0.31
N ALA A 197 -14.95 -0.63 0.42
CA ALA A 197 -15.26 0.43 1.36
C ALA A 197 -15.77 -0.12 2.67
N SER A 198 -15.40 0.52 3.78
CA SER A 198 -16.05 0.39 5.08
C SER A 198 -16.47 1.78 5.54
N ALA A 199 -17.08 1.90 6.73
CA ALA A 199 -17.46 3.20 7.29
C ALA A 199 -16.27 4.19 7.39
N ALA A 200 -15.07 3.70 7.71
CA ALA A 200 -13.91 4.55 7.98
C ALA A 200 -12.81 4.50 6.91
N TRP A 201 -12.86 3.55 5.98
CA TRP A 201 -11.76 3.27 5.06
C TRP A 201 -12.23 3.00 3.64
N LEU A 202 -11.54 3.62 2.68
CA LEU A 202 -11.43 3.16 1.31
C LEU A 202 -10.24 2.20 1.22
N ARG A 203 -10.40 1.10 0.50
CA ARG A 203 -9.35 0.09 0.26
C ARG A 203 -9.26 -0.20 -1.23
N LEU A 204 -8.05 -0.13 -1.78
CA LEU A 204 -7.74 -0.61 -3.12
C LEU A 204 -6.90 -1.88 -3.00
N ASP A 205 -7.35 -2.95 -3.62
CA ASP A 205 -6.67 -4.25 -3.64
C ASP A 205 -6.11 -4.55 -5.02
N ALA A 206 -4.79 -4.50 -5.14
CA ALA A 206 -4.08 -5.00 -6.31
C ALA A 206 -3.50 -6.40 -6.00
N ARG A 207 -2.95 -7.05 -7.01
CA ARG A 207 -2.46 -8.43 -6.93
C ARG A 207 -1.44 -8.69 -5.82
N PHE A 208 -0.53 -7.75 -5.58
CA PHE A 208 0.58 -7.94 -4.64
C PHE A 208 0.44 -7.17 -3.32
N GLY A 209 -0.67 -6.46 -3.13
CA GLY A 209 -0.90 -5.70 -1.91
C GLY A 209 -2.08 -4.74 -2.02
N SER A 210 -2.31 -4.04 -0.91
CA SER A 210 -3.47 -3.18 -0.75
C SER A 210 -3.06 -1.83 -0.20
N VAL A 211 -3.82 -0.79 -0.54
CA VAL A 211 -3.71 0.52 0.12
C VAL A 211 -5.02 0.91 0.78
N PHE A 212 -4.91 1.67 1.87
CA PHE A 212 -6.04 2.10 2.69
C PHE A 212 -5.96 3.59 2.95
N GLN A 213 -7.03 4.28 2.59
CA GLN A 213 -7.21 5.71 2.84
C GLN A 213 -8.37 5.92 3.80
N ARG A 214 -8.21 6.82 4.77
CA ARG A 214 -9.32 7.22 5.64
C ARG A 214 -10.40 7.91 4.80
N ARG A 215 -11.66 7.51 5.00
CA ARG A 215 -12.80 8.26 4.47
C ARG A 215 -13.03 9.48 5.37
N SER A 216 -13.09 10.67 4.81
CA SER A 216 -13.65 11.82 5.51
C SER A 216 -15.17 11.66 5.55
N VAL A 217 -15.71 11.28 6.70
CA VAL A 217 -17.18 11.25 6.91
C VAL A 217 -17.61 12.69 7.23
N LEU A 218 -17.72 13.53 6.20
CA LEU A 218 -18.43 14.81 6.32
C LEU A 218 -19.78 14.67 5.64
N SER A 219 -20.75 14.16 6.40
CA SER A 219 -22.16 14.29 6.07
C SER A 219 -22.88 14.88 7.27
N LEU A 220 -22.70 16.20 7.48
CA LEU A 220 -23.70 17.02 8.14
C LEU A 220 -24.71 17.44 7.07
N ASN A 221 -25.64 16.55 6.75
CA ASN A 221 -26.89 16.99 6.13
C ASN A 221 -27.74 17.60 7.26
N VAL A 222 -27.53 18.89 7.52
CA VAL A 222 -28.53 19.69 8.23
C VAL A 222 -29.53 20.13 7.16
N GLY A 223 -30.61 19.37 7.03
CA GLY A 223 -31.83 19.83 6.38
C GLY A 223 -32.70 20.62 7.36
#